data_AF-B7PDF3-F1
#
_entry.id   AF-B7PDF3-F1
#
_cell.length_a   1.000
_cell.length_b   1.000
_cell.length_c   1.000
_cell.angle_alpha   90.00
_cell.angle_beta   90.00
_cell.angle_gamma   90.00
#
_symmetry.space_group_name_H-M   'P 1'
#
loop_
_entity.id
_entity.type
_entity.pdbx_description
1 polymer ?
#
loop_
_entity_poly.entity_id
_entity_poly.type
_entity_poly.pdbx_seq_one_letter_code
_entity_poly.pdbx_strand_id
1 'polypeptide(L)'
;MSTEHTENIRRTAWTVGDKIPPKSTLVFETELMKIDDGPPPVNVFKQIDADTNGQLSREELGKYLKDQLPAAQAAGLKDLPDPEKMVEEIFQHEDRDRDGFISKDEFSGPKHDEL
;
A
#
# COMPACT_ATOMS: atom_id res chain seq x y z
N MET A 1 -12.88 -13.59 -54.72
CA MET A 1 -11.61 -14.26 -54.34
C MET A 1 -10.78 -13.24 -53.58
N SER A 2 -11.01 -13.13 -52.27
CA SER A 2 -10.25 -12.25 -51.39
C SER A 2 -9.22 -13.07 -50.65
N THR A 3 -7.95 -12.75 -50.87
CA THR A 3 -6.81 -13.25 -50.12
C THR A 3 -6.68 -12.46 -48.83
N GLU A 4 -7.05 -13.05 -47.69
CA GLU A 4 -6.63 -12.58 -46.37
C GLU A 4 -5.28 -13.21 -46.04
N HIS A 5 -4.23 -12.38 -46.08
CA HIS A 5 -2.90 -12.70 -45.59
C HIS A 5 -2.85 -12.35 -44.10
N THR A 6 -3.22 -13.29 -43.24
CA THR A 6 -3.06 -13.15 -41.79
C THR A 6 -1.67 -13.65 -41.41
N GLU A 7 -0.74 -12.71 -41.26
CA GLU A 7 0.57 -12.96 -40.67
C GLU A 7 0.41 -13.43 -39.22
N ASN A 8 0.75 -14.70 -39.00
CA ASN A 8 0.82 -15.35 -37.69
C ASN A 8 2.02 -14.79 -36.90
N ILE A 9 1.82 -13.73 -36.14
CA ILE A 9 2.83 -13.22 -35.21
C ILE A 9 2.88 -14.16 -34.00
N ARG A 10 3.76 -15.16 -34.05
CA ARG A 10 4.08 -16.04 -32.93
C ARG A 10 4.74 -15.20 -31.82
N ARG A 11 3.97 -14.83 -30.79
CA ARG A 11 4.50 -14.34 -29.51
C ARG A 11 5.33 -15.46 -28.88
N THR A 12 6.64 -15.45 -29.09
CA THR A 12 7.56 -16.24 -28.29
C THR A 12 7.76 -15.49 -26.97
N ALA A 13 7.12 -16.00 -25.93
CA ALA A 13 7.35 -15.57 -24.56
C ALA A 13 8.73 -16.08 -24.14
N TRP A 14 9.74 -15.23 -24.23
CA TRP A 14 11.07 -15.49 -23.66
C TRP A 14 11.06 -15.00 -22.23
N THR A 15 11.17 -15.91 -21.27
CA THR A 15 11.49 -15.51 -19.89
C THR A 15 12.99 -15.30 -19.79
N VAL A 16 13.41 -14.29 -19.01
CA VAL A 16 14.82 -13.89 -18.86
C VAL A 16 15.71 -15.04 -18.34
N GLY A 17 15.12 -16.05 -17.71
CA GLY A 17 15.80 -17.21 -17.15
C GLY A 17 16.46 -18.15 -18.17
N ASP A 18 16.00 -18.20 -19.42
CA ASP A 18 16.53 -19.16 -20.42
C ASP A 18 17.83 -18.68 -21.10
N LYS A 19 18.16 -17.39 -21.02
CA LYS A 19 19.34 -16.80 -21.70
C LYS A 19 20.59 -16.67 -20.82
N ILE A 20 20.48 -16.94 -19.51
CA ILE A 20 21.57 -16.74 -18.56
C ILE A 20 21.91 -18.08 -17.89
N PRO A 21 23.03 -18.73 -18.28
CA PRO A 21 23.44 -19.99 -17.67
C PRO A 21 23.67 -19.89 -16.16
N PRO A 22 23.49 -20.98 -15.40
CA PRO A 22 23.86 -21.03 -13.98
C PRO A 22 25.34 -20.65 -13.80
N LYS A 23 25.64 -19.93 -12.70
CA LYS A 23 26.99 -19.42 -12.37
C LYS A 23 27.52 -18.32 -13.30
N SER A 24 26.67 -17.68 -14.11
CA SER A 24 27.05 -16.49 -14.87
C SER A 24 27.12 -15.26 -13.96
N THR A 25 28.14 -14.43 -14.15
CA THR A 25 28.23 -13.09 -13.55
C THR A 25 27.56 -12.10 -14.51
N LEU A 26 26.60 -11.33 -14.00
CA LEU A 26 25.95 -10.28 -14.78
C LEU A 26 26.64 -8.94 -14.54
N VAL A 27 26.99 -8.27 -15.63
CA VAL A 27 27.48 -6.88 -15.62
C VAL A 27 26.43 -6.04 -16.30
N PHE A 28 25.97 -5.01 -15.60
CA PHE A 28 24.99 -4.06 -16.12
C PHE A 28 25.63 -2.69 -16.28
N GLU A 29 25.44 -2.11 -17.45
CA GLU A 29 25.68 -0.69 -17.69
C GLU A 29 24.34 0.02 -17.59
N THR A 30 24.19 0.88 -16.58
CA THR A 30 22.95 1.60 -16.32
C THR A 30 23.17 3.09 -16.47
N GLU A 31 22.27 3.73 -17.21
CA GLU A 31 22.22 5.19 -17.33
C GLU A 31 20.99 5.72 -16.60
N LEU A 32 21.19 6.73 -15.76
CA LEU A 32 20.09 7.42 -15.08
C LEU A 32 19.45 8.40 -16.07
N MET A 33 18.26 8.05 -16.57
CA MET A 33 17.54 8.91 -17.51
C MET A 33 16.79 10.04 -16.79
N LYS A 34 16.15 9.75 -15.65
CA LYS A 34 15.34 10.69 -14.89
C LYS A 34 15.08 10.18 -13.47
N ILE A 35 14.93 11.10 -12.52
CA ILE A 35 14.35 10.86 -11.20
C ILE A 35 13.00 11.58 -11.20
N ASP A 36 11.92 10.85 -10.92
CA ASP A 36 10.60 11.40 -10.69
C ASP A 36 10.28 11.26 -9.20
N ASP A 37 9.82 12.34 -8.57
CA ASP A 37 9.25 12.26 -7.23
C ASP A 37 7.95 11.44 -7.32
N GLY A 38 7.84 10.41 -6.48
CA GLY A 38 6.61 9.66 -6.33
C GLY A 38 5.46 10.56 -5.85
N PRO A 39 4.20 10.14 -6.00
CA PRO A 39 3.07 10.86 -5.40
C PRO A 39 3.39 11.13 -3.92
N PRO A 40 3.06 12.33 -3.41
CA PRO A 40 3.44 12.73 -2.06
C PRO A 40 3.00 11.64 -1.08
N PRO A 41 3.89 11.24 -0.15
CA PRO A 41 3.60 10.15 0.75
C PRO A 41 2.32 10.49 1.52
N VAL A 42 1.32 9.60 1.39
CA VAL A 42 0.01 9.80 1.99
C VAL A 42 0.16 9.79 3.51
N ASN A 43 -0.08 10.94 4.14
CA ASN A 43 -0.07 11.02 5.58
C ASN A 43 -1.43 10.54 6.10
N VAL A 44 -1.55 9.24 6.30
CA VAL A 44 -2.82 8.62 6.73
C VAL A 44 -3.24 9.13 8.11
N PHE A 45 -2.28 9.50 8.97
CA PHE A 45 -2.55 10.07 10.29
C PHE A 45 -3.39 11.35 10.16
N LYS A 46 -2.98 12.28 9.29
CA LYS A 46 -3.72 13.52 9.01
C LYS A 46 -5.07 13.30 8.32
N GLN A 47 -5.27 12.15 7.68
CA GLN A 47 -6.57 11.83 7.08
C GLN A 47 -7.58 11.32 8.11
N ILE A 48 -7.07 10.72 9.20
CA ILE A 48 -7.90 10.16 10.28
C ILE A 48 -8.18 11.23 11.34
N ASP A 49 -7.16 12.01 11.71
CA ASP A 49 -7.22 13.14 12.66
C ASP A 49 -8.09 14.27 12.10
N ALA A 50 -9.38 14.24 12.43
CA ALA A 50 -10.38 15.14 11.86
C ALA A 50 -10.48 16.44 12.63
N ASP A 51 -10.20 16.41 13.93
CA ASP A 51 -10.17 17.59 14.80
C ASP A 51 -8.77 18.27 14.84
N THR A 52 -7.78 17.65 14.19
CA THR A 52 -6.39 18.15 14.08
C THR A 52 -5.75 18.33 15.46
N ASN A 53 -6.12 17.49 16.43
CA ASN A 53 -5.59 17.53 17.78
C ASN A 53 -4.21 16.83 17.91
N GLY A 54 -3.76 16.13 16.85
CA GLY A 54 -2.47 15.42 16.84
C GLY A 54 -2.51 14.04 17.49
N GLN A 55 -3.70 13.51 17.77
CA GLN A 55 -3.98 12.21 18.38
C GLN A 55 -5.17 11.56 17.66
N LEU A 56 -5.19 10.23 17.57
CA LEU A 56 -6.31 9.51 16.97
C LEU A 56 -7.22 8.94 18.05
N SER A 57 -8.47 9.39 18.07
CA SER A 57 -9.51 8.82 18.93
C SER A 57 -10.08 7.51 18.37
N ARG A 58 -10.71 6.73 19.24
CA ARG A 58 -11.42 5.50 18.84
C ARG A 58 -12.53 5.79 17.82
N GLU A 59 -13.24 6.91 17.96
CA GLU A 59 -14.28 7.31 17.02
C GLU A 59 -13.71 7.64 15.64
N GLU A 60 -12.61 8.38 15.57
CA GLU A 60 -11.97 8.78 14.32
C GLU A 60 -11.42 7.57 13.55
N LEU A 61 -10.70 6.69 14.24
CA LEU A 61 -10.20 5.44 13.67
C LEU A 61 -11.33 4.52 13.22
N GLY A 62 -12.38 4.39 14.03
CA GLY A 62 -13.55 3.60 13.67
C GLY A 62 -14.27 4.13 12.43
N LYS A 63 -14.38 5.45 12.30
CA LYS A 63 -14.97 6.09 11.12
C LYS A 63 -14.10 5.87 9.88
N TYR A 64 -12.79 6.07 9.99
CA TYR A 64 -11.87 5.84 8.89
C TYR A 64 -11.88 4.39 8.41
N LEU A 65 -11.86 3.42 9.33
CA LEU A 65 -11.96 2.00 8.99
C LEU A 65 -13.29 1.69 8.29
N LYS A 66 -14.42 2.24 8.78
CA LYS A 66 -15.74 2.09 8.13
C LYS A 66 -15.75 2.65 6.72
N ASP A 67 -15.08 3.78 6.47
CA ASP A 67 -14.95 4.36 5.12
C ASP A 67 -14.01 3.55 4.21
N GLN A 68 -13.04 2.82 4.77
CA GLN A 68 -12.13 1.93 4.03
C GLN A 68 -12.69 0.52 3.78
N LEU A 69 -13.67 0.07 4.58
CA LEU A 69 -14.31 -1.25 4.41
C LEU A 69 -14.85 -1.48 2.98
N PRO A 70 -15.55 -0.53 2.32
CA PRO A 70 -16.00 -0.70 0.94
C PRO A 70 -14.84 -0.90 -0.05
N ALA A 71 -13.72 -0.20 0.15
CA ALA A 71 -12.52 -0.35 -0.68
C ALA A 71 -11.86 -1.72 -0.45
N ALA A 72 -11.80 -2.19 0.79
CA ALA A 72 -11.28 -3.52 1.13
C ALA A 72 -12.19 -4.66 0.62
N GLN A 73 -13.51 -4.50 0.69
CA GLN A 73 -14.47 -5.44 0.11
C GLN A 73 -14.34 -5.50 -1.42
N ALA A 74 -14.15 -4.36 -2.08
CA ALA A 74 -13.87 -4.29 -3.51
C ALA A 74 -12.55 -4.98 -3.90
N ALA A 75 -11.56 -4.99 -2.99
CA ALA A 75 -10.32 -5.74 -3.14
C ALA A 75 -10.45 -7.26 -2.89
N GLY A 76 -11.65 -7.76 -2.56
CA GLY A 76 -11.95 -9.19 -2.42
C GLY A 76 -11.77 -9.76 -1.02
N LEU A 77 -11.56 -8.93 0.01
CA LEU A 77 -11.57 -9.34 1.41
C LEU A 77 -13.03 -9.53 1.87
N LYS A 78 -13.53 -10.77 1.76
CA LYS A 78 -14.92 -11.12 2.13
C LYS A 78 -15.14 -11.32 3.63
N ASP A 79 -14.06 -11.51 4.40
CA ASP A 79 -14.08 -11.67 5.85
C ASP A 79 -13.33 -10.49 6.50
N LEU A 80 -13.95 -9.30 6.47
CA LEU A 80 -13.43 -8.17 7.25
C LEU A 80 -13.97 -8.29 8.68
N PRO A 81 -13.08 -8.38 9.69
CA PRO A 81 -13.47 -8.25 11.09
C PRO A 81 -14.31 -6.99 11.35
N ASP A 82 -15.16 -7.05 12.38
CA ASP A 82 -15.90 -5.88 12.85
C ASP A 82 -14.96 -4.68 13.03
N PRO A 83 -15.28 -3.49 12.48
CA PRO A 83 -14.41 -2.33 12.59
C PRO A 83 -14.15 -1.97 14.06
N GLU A 84 -15.10 -2.21 14.95
CA GLU A 84 -14.93 -2.00 16.40
C GLU A 84 -13.90 -2.97 17.02
N LYS A 85 -13.80 -4.20 16.53
CA LYS A 85 -12.76 -5.14 16.98
C LYS A 85 -11.39 -4.75 16.43
N MET A 86 -11.31 -4.31 15.18
CA MET A 86 -10.06 -3.81 14.62
C MET A 86 -9.56 -2.59 15.38
N VAL A 87 -10.44 -1.64 15.72
CA VAL A 87 -10.06 -0.49 16.55
C VAL A 87 -9.50 -0.96 17.88
N GLU A 88 -10.18 -1.87 18.58
CA GLU A 88 -9.70 -2.39 19.86
C GLU A 88 -8.32 -3.07 19.74
N GLU A 89 -8.11 -3.90 18.70
CA GLU A 89 -6.81 -4.53 18.46
C GLU A 89 -5.71 -3.51 18.15
N ILE A 90 -6.00 -2.50 17.33
CA ILE A 90 -5.07 -1.41 17.01
C ILE A 90 -4.69 -0.68 18.30
N PHE A 91 -5.67 -0.26 19.11
CA PHE A 91 -5.39 0.39 20.38
C PHE A 91 -4.55 -0.48 21.31
N GLN A 92 -4.83 -1.77 21.44
CA GLN A 92 -4.03 -2.65 22.31
C GLN A 92 -2.56 -2.77 21.90
N HIS A 93 -2.23 -2.55 20.64
CA HIS A 93 -0.85 -2.64 20.12
C HIS A 93 -0.18 -1.27 20.00
N GLU A 94 -0.95 -0.23 19.69
CA GLU A 94 -0.47 1.10 19.35
C GLU A 94 -0.50 2.07 20.56
N ASP A 95 -1.56 2.03 21.38
CA ASP A 95 -1.71 2.87 22.58
C ASP A 95 -0.82 2.32 23.70
N ARG A 96 0.42 2.83 23.77
CA ARG A 96 1.47 2.34 24.67
C ARG A 96 1.30 2.90 26.07
N ASP A 97 0.86 4.15 26.17
CA ASP A 97 0.64 4.83 27.45
C ASP A 97 -0.75 4.59 28.03
N ARG A 98 -1.66 3.97 27.26
CA ARG A 98 -3.04 3.61 27.62
C ARG A 98 -3.87 4.83 27.98
N ASP A 99 -3.61 5.96 27.34
CA ASP A 99 -4.38 7.19 27.53
C ASP A 99 -5.73 7.16 26.78
N GLY A 100 -5.96 6.14 25.94
CA GLY A 100 -7.17 5.98 25.14
C GLY A 100 -7.13 6.73 23.81
N PHE A 101 -5.98 7.24 23.42
CA PHE A 101 -5.68 7.87 22.14
C PHE A 101 -4.42 7.24 21.53
N ILE A 102 -4.25 7.40 20.21
CA ILE A 102 -2.99 7.00 19.55
C ILE A 102 -2.30 8.26 19.08
N SER A 103 -1.22 8.63 19.75
CA SER A 103 -0.41 9.77 19.36
C SER A 103 0.35 9.52 18.06
N LYS A 104 0.84 10.60 17.45
CA LYS A 104 1.69 10.50 16.25
C LYS A 104 2.94 9.64 16.47
N ASP A 105 3.52 9.67 17.66
CA ASP A 105 4.71 8.90 18.00
C ASP A 105 4.40 7.40 18.14
N GLU A 106 3.22 7.08 18.65
CA GLU A 106 2.71 5.72 18.85
C GLU A 106 2.29 5.04 17.55
N PHE A 107 1.63 5.78 16.65
CA PHE A 107 1.08 5.23 15.41
C PHE A 107 2.14 4.54 14.53
N SER A 108 2.06 3.25 14.30
CA SER A 108 3.02 2.45 13.53
C SER A 108 2.75 2.40 12.02
N GLY A 109 1.58 2.92 11.59
CA GLY A 109 1.18 2.94 10.18
C GLY A 109 1.96 3.96 9.32
N PRO A 110 1.65 4.07 8.02
CA PRO A 110 2.31 4.97 7.08
C PRO A 110 2.16 6.46 7.46
N LYS A 111 2.99 6.95 8.37
CA LYS A 111 2.97 8.34 8.89
C LYS A 111 4.09 9.22 8.34
N HIS A 112 4.66 8.83 7.19
CA HIS A 112 5.90 9.35 6.62
C HIS A 112 6.10 10.85 6.91
N ASP A 113 7.04 11.11 7.81
CA ASP A 113 7.56 12.43 8.15
C ASP A 113 8.94 12.55 7.49
N GLU A 114 8.99 12.75 6.18
CA GLU A 114 10.25 13.15 5.55
C GLU A 114 10.10 14.54 4.93
N LEU A 115 11.13 15.33 5.22
CA LEU A 115 11.37 16.76 4.99
C LEU A 115 11.37 17.17 3.52
#